data_AF-A0A6L9MN62-F1
#
_entry.id   AF-A0A6L9MN62-F1
#
_cell.length_a   1.000
_cell.length_b   1.000
_cell.length_c   1.000
_cell.angle_alpha   90.00
_cell.angle_beta   90.00
_cell.angle_gamma   90.00
#
_symmetry.space_group_name_H-M   'P 1'
#
loop_
_entity.id
_entity.type
_entity.pdbx_description
1 polymer ?
#
loop_
_entity_poly.entity_id
_entity_poly.type
_entity_poly.pdbx_seq_one_letter_code
_entity_poly.pdbx_strand_id
1 'polypeptide(L)'
;MNRAALRILIIDENRIRAAVIEEGLREAGHGEVTTIHDVVGIARRIGEIEPDVIVIDLENPNRDMLESMFQLSRVVKRPIAMFVDRSDSASIEAAVEAGISAYVVDGLRKERVKPVIEMAISRFNAFARMARELEEARTELESRRLVDRAKGILMTSRGLSEQDAYALLRKTAMNQNRKIAEIAQSLITAADLLQPGDET
;
A
#
# COMPACT_ATOMS: atom_id res chain seq x y z
N MET A 1 -23.24 -11.87 -10.15
CA MET A 1 -22.67 -10.71 -9.42
C MET A 1 -22.28 -9.68 -10.46
N ASN A 2 -22.91 -8.50 -10.44
CA ASN A 2 -22.55 -7.41 -11.32
C ASN A 2 -21.15 -6.94 -10.90
N ARG A 3 -20.11 -7.36 -11.63
CA ARG A 3 -18.74 -6.88 -11.39
C ARG A 3 -18.81 -5.40 -11.75
N ALA A 4 -18.71 -4.51 -10.75
CA ALA A 4 -18.68 -3.07 -11.01
C ALA A 4 -17.70 -2.80 -12.15
N ALA A 5 -18.08 -1.92 -13.08
CA ALA A 5 -17.24 -1.62 -14.23
C ALA A 5 -15.86 -1.17 -13.72
N LEU A 6 -14.84 -1.91 -14.10
CA LEU A 6 -13.47 -1.66 -13.66
C LEU A 6 -12.99 -0.36 -14.32
N ARG A 7 -12.61 0.64 -13.52
CA ARG A 7 -12.01 1.88 -14.03
C ARG A 7 -10.56 1.64 -14.37
N ILE A 8 -10.24 1.67 -15.66
CA ILE A 8 -8.89 1.46 -16.17
C ILE A 8 -8.31 2.79 -16.62
N LEU A 9 -7.15 3.15 -16.10
CA LEU A 9 -6.35 4.26 -16.62
C LEU A 9 -5.22 3.72 -17.50
N ILE A 10 -5.14 4.15 -18.74
CA ILE A 10 -4.02 3.90 -19.65
C ILE A 10 -3.11 5.14 -19.66
N ILE A 11 -1.81 4.91 -19.52
CA ILE A 11 -0.77 5.92 -19.68
C ILE A 11 0.13 5.46 -20.82
N ASP A 12 0.06 6.17 -21.95
CA ASP A 12 0.81 5.86 -23.16
C ASP A 12 0.97 7.12 -24.02
N GLU A 13 2.22 7.54 -24.27
CA GLU A 13 2.54 8.73 -25.09
C GLU A 13 2.14 8.53 -26.56
N ASN A 14 2.08 7.29 -27.03
CA ASN A 14 1.70 6.95 -28.40
C ASN A 14 0.17 6.78 -28.52
N ARG A 15 -0.47 7.80 -29.09
CA ARG A 15 -1.92 7.84 -29.28
C ARG A 15 -2.48 6.67 -30.10
N ILE A 16 -1.71 6.19 -31.08
CA ILE A 16 -2.16 5.10 -31.96
C ILE A 16 -2.17 3.79 -31.18
N ARG A 17 -1.09 3.50 -30.45
CA ARG A 17 -1.00 2.33 -29.57
C ARG A 17 -2.13 2.40 -28.55
N ALA A 18 -2.20 3.46 -27.76
CA ALA A 18 -3.22 3.66 -26.74
C ALA A 18 -4.66 3.41 -27.23
N ALA A 19 -5.01 3.85 -28.45
CA ALA A 19 -6.32 3.59 -29.05
C ALA A 19 -6.59 2.10 -29.29
N VAL A 20 -5.60 1.36 -29.79
CA VAL A 20 -5.69 -0.11 -29.97
C VAL A 20 -5.87 -0.83 -28.63
N ILE A 21 -5.23 -0.34 -27.57
CA ILE A 21 -5.34 -0.88 -26.21
C ILE A 21 -6.73 -0.63 -25.65
N GLU A 22 -7.19 0.61 -25.76
CA GLU A 22 -8.51 1.02 -25.31
C GLU A 22 -9.60 0.21 -26.01
N GLU A 23 -9.51 0.04 -27.33
CA GLU A 23 -10.41 -0.82 -28.10
C GLU A 23 -10.34 -2.28 -27.62
N GLY A 24 -9.14 -2.82 -27.41
CA GLY A 24 -8.94 -4.17 -26.90
C GLY A 24 -9.57 -4.40 -25.52
N LEU A 25 -9.48 -3.41 -24.63
CA LEU A 25 -10.10 -3.43 -23.31
C LEU A 25 -11.62 -3.33 -23.37
N ARG A 26 -12.14 -2.45 -24.23
CA ARG A 26 -13.59 -2.30 -24.46
C ARG A 26 -14.21 -3.59 -25.00
N GLU A 27 -13.59 -4.23 -25.99
CA GLU A 27 -14.01 -5.54 -26.51
C GLU A 27 -13.95 -6.64 -25.45
N ALA A 28 -12.98 -6.59 -24.54
CA ALA A 28 -12.86 -7.51 -23.42
C ALA A 28 -13.92 -7.31 -22.32
N GLY A 29 -14.79 -6.30 -22.45
CA GLY A 29 -15.89 -5.99 -21.53
C GLY A 29 -15.58 -4.88 -20.52
N HIS A 30 -14.49 -4.13 -20.69
CA HIS A 30 -14.14 -3.00 -19.82
C HIS A 30 -14.63 -1.68 -20.42
N GLY A 31 -15.76 -1.16 -19.92
CA GLY A 31 -16.39 0.05 -20.46
C GLY A 31 -15.82 1.38 -19.97
N GLU A 32 -15.17 1.39 -18.80
CA GLU A 32 -14.65 2.59 -18.14
C GLU A 32 -13.13 2.70 -18.32
N VAL A 33 -12.71 3.09 -19.52
CA VAL A 33 -11.30 3.28 -19.88
C VAL A 33 -11.04 4.78 -20.06
N THR A 34 -10.02 5.29 -19.38
CA THR A 34 -9.51 6.66 -19.56
C THR A 34 -8.06 6.58 -20.02
N THR A 35 -7.70 7.42 -20.99
CA THR A 35 -6.37 7.41 -21.59
C THR A 35 -5.67 8.76 -21.37
N ILE A 36 -4.43 8.70 -20.91
CA ILE A 36 -3.54 9.85 -20.73
C ILE A 36 -2.29 9.64 -21.59
N HIS A 37 -1.88 10.69 -22.29
CA HIS A 37 -0.71 10.66 -23.18
C HIS A 37 0.49 11.48 -22.69
N ASP A 38 0.42 11.98 -21.46
CA ASP A 38 1.47 12.82 -20.89
C ASP A 38 1.76 12.38 -19.45
N VAL A 39 3.05 12.22 -19.16
CA VAL A 39 3.53 11.78 -17.85
C VAL A 39 3.66 12.91 -16.82
N VAL A 40 3.50 14.17 -17.24
CA VAL A 40 3.53 15.33 -16.33
C VAL A 40 2.29 15.33 -15.43
N GLY A 41 2.52 15.45 -14.12
CA GLY A 41 1.45 15.55 -13.12
C GLY A 41 0.59 14.30 -12.98
N ILE A 42 1.08 13.12 -13.39
CA ILE A 42 0.31 11.85 -13.35
C ILE A 42 -0.31 11.60 -11.96
N ALA A 43 0.45 11.79 -10.88
CA ALA A 43 -0.03 11.47 -9.53
C ALA A 43 -1.32 12.24 -9.17
N ARG A 44 -1.42 13.51 -9.56
CA ARG A 44 -2.62 14.33 -9.37
C ARG A 44 -3.78 13.79 -10.19
N ARG A 45 -3.55 13.49 -11.46
CA ARG A 45 -4.60 12.94 -12.36
C ARG A 45 -5.10 11.59 -11.89
N ILE A 46 -4.22 10.72 -11.39
CA ILE A 46 -4.62 9.46 -10.76
C ILE A 46 -5.53 9.72 -9.55
N GLY A 47 -5.22 10.72 -8.73
CA GLY A 47 -6.06 11.11 -7.60
C GLY A 47 -7.44 11.66 -8.00
N GLU A 48 -7.53 12.33 -9.15
CA GLU A 48 -8.80 12.86 -9.68
C GLU A 48 -9.65 11.79 -10.38
N ILE A 49 -9.01 10.86 -11.10
CA ILE A 49 -9.67 9.78 -11.86
C ILE A 49 -10.05 8.60 -10.95
N GLU A 50 -9.27 8.39 -9.89
CA GLU A 50 -9.37 7.27 -8.96
C GLU A 50 -9.48 5.89 -9.66
N PRO A 51 -8.55 5.51 -10.55
CA PRO A 51 -8.67 4.26 -11.28
C PRO A 51 -8.55 3.04 -10.36
N ASP A 52 -9.19 1.94 -10.75
CA ASP A 52 -9.08 0.65 -10.07
C ASP A 52 -7.85 -0.14 -10.53
N VAL A 53 -7.36 0.12 -11.74
CA VAL A 53 -6.10 -0.40 -12.27
C VAL A 53 -5.46 0.61 -13.22
N ILE A 54 -4.12 0.65 -13.23
CA ILE A 54 -3.33 1.50 -14.11
C ILE A 54 -2.54 0.61 -15.06
N VAL A 55 -2.62 0.92 -16.34
CA VAL A 55 -1.84 0.31 -17.43
C VAL A 55 -0.87 1.36 -17.92
N ILE A 56 0.43 1.05 -17.88
CA ILE A 56 1.49 1.93 -18.37
C ILE A 56 2.17 1.20 -19.52
N ASP A 57 2.17 1.80 -20.70
CA ASP A 57 2.88 1.28 -21.86
C ASP A 57 4.07 2.20 -22.16
N LEU A 58 5.28 1.66 -22.09
CA LEU A 58 6.52 2.39 -22.32
C LEU A 58 7.28 1.73 -23.46
N GLU A 59 7.44 2.42 -24.58
CA GLU A 59 8.11 1.86 -25.75
C GLU A 59 9.60 1.63 -25.49
N ASN A 60 10.37 2.71 -25.28
CA ASN A 60 11.80 2.63 -24.97
C ASN A 60 12.13 3.57 -23.80
N PRO A 61 11.70 3.24 -22.57
CA PRO A 61 11.96 4.08 -21.43
C PRO A 61 13.46 4.07 -21.09
N ASN A 62 14.01 5.24 -20.78
CA ASN A 62 15.32 5.33 -20.14
C ASN A 62 15.19 5.00 -18.63
N ARG A 63 16.34 4.88 -17.94
CA ARG A 63 16.35 4.56 -16.50
C ARG A 63 15.61 5.60 -15.65
N ASP A 64 15.78 6.87 -15.97
CA ASP A 64 15.14 7.98 -15.23
C ASP A 64 13.60 7.92 -15.32
N MET A 65 13.06 7.55 -16.49
CA MET A 65 11.64 7.35 -16.70
C MET A 65 11.12 6.14 -15.92
N LEU A 66 11.83 5.00 -15.95
CA LEU A 66 11.47 3.82 -15.15
C LEU A 66 11.46 4.14 -13.65
N GLU A 67 12.50 4.81 -13.17
CA GLU A 67 12.61 5.22 -11.77
C GLU A 67 11.45 6.15 -11.37
N SER A 68 11.09 7.09 -12.24
CA SER A 68 9.93 7.97 -12.02
C SER A 68 8.63 7.17 -11.87
N MET A 69 8.42 6.14 -12.70
CA MET A 69 7.25 5.26 -12.60
C MET A 69 7.30 4.36 -11.35
N PHE A 70 8.49 3.96 -10.91
CA PHE A 70 8.67 3.21 -9.66
C PHE A 70 8.38 4.06 -8.41
N GLN A 71 8.73 5.34 -8.43
CA GLN A 71 8.34 6.26 -7.36
C GLN A 71 6.82 6.47 -7.35
N LEU A 72 6.21 6.58 -8.53
CA LEU A 72 4.76 6.68 -8.67
C LEU A 72 4.06 5.45 -8.08
N SER A 73 4.52 4.23 -8.39
CA SER A 73 3.91 2.99 -7.91
C SER A 73 3.94 2.83 -6.38
N ARG A 74 4.96 3.38 -5.72
CA ARG A 74 5.07 3.37 -4.25
C ARG A 74 4.07 4.28 -3.57
N VAL A 75 3.76 5.42 -4.19
CA VAL A 75 2.80 6.40 -3.66
C VAL A 75 1.37 6.00 -4.00
N VAL A 76 1.16 5.46 -5.19
CA VAL A 76 -0.15 5.08 -5.69
C VAL A 76 -0.52 3.68 -5.19
N LYS A 77 -1.49 3.62 -4.28
CA LYS A 77 -2.02 2.34 -3.76
C LYS A 77 -3.01 1.68 -4.73
N ARG A 78 -2.63 1.51 -5.99
CA ARG A 78 -3.44 0.85 -7.04
C ARG A 78 -2.61 -0.21 -7.76
N PRO A 79 -3.26 -1.28 -8.28
CA PRO A 79 -2.59 -2.23 -9.17
C PRO A 79 -2.03 -1.54 -10.41
N ILE A 80 -0.76 -1.80 -10.71
CA ILE A 80 -0.08 -1.27 -11.90
C ILE A 80 0.41 -2.42 -12.76
N ALA A 81 0.00 -2.41 -14.04
CA ALA A 81 0.51 -3.27 -15.09
C ALA A 81 1.37 -2.42 -16.04
N MET A 82 2.67 -2.68 -16.07
CA MET A 82 3.63 -1.97 -16.89
C MET A 82 4.10 -2.86 -18.04
N PHE A 83 4.06 -2.33 -19.25
CA PHE A 83 4.48 -2.99 -20.47
C PHE A 83 5.67 -2.22 -21.04
N VAL A 84 6.72 -2.95 -21.41
CA VAL A 84 7.95 -2.40 -21.95
C VAL A 84 8.42 -3.21 -23.14
N ASP A 85 8.91 -2.56 -24.20
CA ASP A 85 9.37 -3.30 -25.38
C ASP A 85 10.73 -3.96 -25.12
N ARG A 86 11.59 -3.34 -24.30
CA ARG A 86 12.90 -3.87 -23.88
C ARG A 86 13.19 -3.59 -22.41
N SER A 87 13.83 -4.55 -21.74
CA SER A 87 14.25 -4.42 -20.34
C SER A 87 15.49 -5.28 -20.09
N ASP A 88 16.34 -4.86 -19.15
CA ASP A 88 17.38 -5.69 -18.56
C ASP A 88 16.87 -6.40 -17.29
N SER A 89 17.62 -7.38 -16.80
CA SER A 89 17.27 -8.13 -15.58
C SER A 89 17.21 -7.25 -14.34
N ALA A 90 18.06 -6.22 -14.26
CA ALA A 90 18.09 -5.29 -13.15
C ALA A 90 16.79 -4.47 -13.05
N SER A 91 16.22 -4.06 -14.19
CA SER A 91 14.97 -3.32 -14.25
C SER A 91 13.77 -4.19 -13.85
N ILE A 92 13.80 -5.49 -14.15
CA ILE A 92 12.76 -6.44 -13.73
C ILE A 92 12.76 -6.59 -12.20
N GLU A 93 13.94 -6.77 -11.60
CA GLU A 93 14.08 -6.88 -10.14
C GLU A 93 13.64 -5.59 -9.44
N ALA A 94 14.10 -4.44 -9.93
CA ALA A 94 13.70 -3.13 -9.42
C ALA A 94 12.19 -2.88 -9.54
N ALA A 95 11.54 -3.35 -10.61
CA ALA A 95 10.09 -3.24 -10.76
C ALA A 95 9.33 -4.03 -9.69
N VAL A 96 9.80 -5.23 -9.33
CA VAL A 96 9.23 -6.03 -8.24
C VAL A 96 9.39 -5.32 -6.90
N GLU A 97 10.59 -4.81 -6.61
CA GLU A 97 10.85 -4.03 -5.38
C GLU A 97 10.03 -2.73 -5.31
N ALA A 98 9.73 -2.12 -6.46
CA ALA A 98 8.89 -0.93 -6.56
C ALA A 98 7.39 -1.22 -6.37
N GLY A 99 6.99 -2.49 -6.22
CA GLY A 99 5.60 -2.88 -6.05
C GLY A 99 4.78 -2.87 -7.34
N ILE A 100 5.43 -2.89 -8.52
CA ILE A 100 4.71 -3.07 -9.78
C ILE A 100 4.09 -4.46 -9.79
N SER A 101 2.77 -4.49 -10.02
CA SER A 101 1.99 -5.71 -9.87
C SER A 101 2.20 -6.67 -11.04
N ALA A 102 2.43 -6.13 -12.24
CA ALA A 102 2.87 -6.90 -13.40
C ALA A 102 3.82 -6.06 -14.28
N TYR A 103 4.95 -6.65 -14.66
CA TYR A 103 5.93 -6.04 -15.57
C TYR A 103 6.13 -6.99 -16.76
N VAL A 104 5.76 -6.55 -17.97
CA VAL A 104 5.73 -7.39 -19.17
C VAL A 104 6.74 -6.85 -20.17
N VAL A 105 7.77 -7.65 -20.42
CA VAL A 105 8.74 -7.43 -21.49
C VAL A 105 8.18 -8.04 -22.78
N ASP A 106 8.40 -7.38 -23.92
CA ASP A 106 7.82 -7.65 -25.28
C ASP A 106 6.65 -6.72 -25.65
N GLY A 107 6.49 -5.60 -24.94
CA GLY A 107 5.52 -4.56 -25.25
C GLY A 107 4.07 -4.98 -25.01
N LEU A 108 3.13 -4.12 -25.39
CA LEU A 108 1.72 -4.39 -25.17
C LEU A 108 1.04 -4.94 -26.44
N ARG A 109 0.31 -6.05 -26.27
CA ARG A 109 -0.51 -6.70 -27.31
C ARG A 109 -1.92 -6.91 -26.80
N LYS A 110 -2.94 -6.67 -27.65
CA LYS A 110 -4.38 -6.75 -27.31
C LYS A 110 -4.74 -8.04 -26.57
N GLU A 111 -4.27 -9.19 -27.05
CA GLU A 111 -4.53 -10.50 -26.43
C GLU A 111 -3.95 -10.65 -25.01
N ARG A 112 -2.88 -9.91 -24.67
CA ARG A 112 -2.18 -9.99 -23.38
C ARG A 112 -2.70 -9.02 -22.34
N VAL A 113 -3.42 -7.96 -22.74
CA VAL A 113 -3.82 -6.89 -21.82
C VAL A 113 -4.69 -7.44 -20.68
N LYS A 114 -5.76 -8.15 -21.01
CA LYS A 114 -6.69 -8.72 -20.04
C LYS A 114 -6.03 -9.64 -19.00
N PRO A 115 -5.33 -10.73 -19.39
CA PRO A 115 -4.73 -11.62 -18.41
C PRO A 115 -3.66 -10.94 -17.54
N VAL A 116 -2.93 -9.97 -18.09
CA VAL A 116 -1.92 -9.21 -17.33
C VAL A 116 -2.59 -8.28 -16.31
N ILE A 117 -3.68 -7.60 -16.67
CA ILE A 117 -4.46 -6.78 -15.72
C ILE A 117 -5.04 -7.65 -14.61
N GLU A 118 -5.63 -8.80 -14.94
CA GLU A 118 -6.18 -9.71 -13.94
C GLU A 118 -5.08 -10.22 -12.98
N MET A 119 -3.90 -10.55 -13.51
CA MET A 119 -2.73 -10.91 -12.71
C MET A 119 -2.28 -9.75 -11.81
N ALA A 120 -2.19 -8.53 -12.35
CA ALA A 120 -1.79 -7.34 -11.60
C ALA A 120 -2.75 -7.07 -10.42
N ILE A 121 -4.06 -7.10 -10.66
CA ILE A 121 -5.08 -6.93 -9.62
C ILE A 121 -4.94 -8.02 -8.54
N SER A 122 -4.79 -9.28 -8.96
CA SER A 122 -4.65 -10.41 -8.03
C SER A 122 -3.41 -10.26 -7.14
N ARG A 123 -2.26 -9.95 -7.74
CA ARG A 123 -0.99 -9.74 -7.02
C ARG A 123 -1.05 -8.55 -6.07
N PHE A 124 -1.61 -7.42 -6.51
CA PHE A 124 -1.80 -6.25 -5.67
C PHE A 124 -2.65 -6.58 -4.44
N ASN A 125 -3.78 -7.25 -4.65
CA ASN A 125 -4.68 -7.64 -3.55
C ASN A 125 -4.03 -8.64 -2.58
N ALA A 126 -3.23 -9.57 -3.08
CA ALA A 126 -2.47 -10.51 -2.25
C ALA A 126 -1.43 -9.78 -1.41
N PHE A 127 -0.62 -8.91 -2.02
CA PHE A 127 0.39 -8.13 -1.31
C PHE A 127 -0.23 -7.17 -0.28
N ALA A 128 -1.29 -6.45 -0.66
CA ALA A 128 -1.99 -5.54 0.23
C ALA A 128 -2.61 -6.26 1.45
N ARG A 129 -3.06 -7.52 1.27
CA ARG A 129 -3.53 -8.36 2.39
C ARG A 129 -2.38 -8.74 3.31
N MET A 130 -1.28 -9.24 2.77
CA MET A 130 -0.10 -9.59 3.58
C MET A 130 0.45 -8.38 4.35
N ALA A 131 0.49 -7.20 3.71
CA ALA A 131 0.93 -5.97 4.36
C ALA A 131 0.01 -5.57 5.52
N ARG A 132 -1.32 -5.72 5.39
CA ARG A 132 -2.27 -5.47 6.48
C ARG A 132 -2.11 -6.47 7.62
N GLU A 133 -2.00 -7.76 7.32
CA GLU A 133 -1.79 -8.81 8.33
C GLU A 133 -0.48 -8.59 9.10
N LEU A 134 0.59 -8.19 8.42
CA LEU A 134 1.86 -7.84 9.06
C LEU A 134 1.73 -6.64 10.00
N GLU A 135 1.00 -5.60 9.58
CA GLU A 135 0.79 -4.39 10.38
C GLU A 135 -0.07 -4.69 11.62
N GLU A 136 -1.12 -5.49 11.46
CA GLU A 136 -1.97 -5.94 12.56
C GLU A 136 -1.16 -6.74 13.59
N ALA A 137 -0.33 -7.69 13.14
CA ALA A 137 0.53 -8.48 14.02
C ALA A 137 1.59 -7.62 14.76
N ARG A 138 2.20 -6.64 14.07
CA ARG A 138 3.13 -5.69 14.69
C ARG A 138 2.44 -4.84 15.75
N THR A 139 1.26 -4.32 15.42
CA THR A 139 0.45 -3.51 16.35
C THR A 139 0.06 -4.31 17.60
N GLU A 140 -0.27 -5.59 17.46
CA GLU A 140 -0.59 -6.48 18.59
C GLU A 140 0.62 -6.70 19.49
N LEU A 141 1.81 -6.97 18.90
CA LEU A 141 3.05 -7.15 19.66
C LEU A 141 3.45 -5.88 20.42
N GLU A 142 3.36 -4.71 19.80
CA GLU A 142 3.62 -3.43 20.45
C GLU A 142 2.62 -3.16 21.58
N SER A 143 1.33 -3.40 21.33
CA SER A 143 0.28 -3.28 22.35
C SER A 143 0.58 -4.13 23.57
N ARG A 144 1.02 -5.38 23.37
CA ARG A 144 1.40 -6.29 24.46
C ARG A 144 2.59 -5.74 25.26
N ARG A 145 3.64 -5.27 24.59
CA ARG A 145 4.82 -4.66 25.23
C ARG A 145 4.44 -3.45 26.09
N LEU A 146 3.56 -2.58 25.58
CA LEU A 146 3.09 -1.41 26.32
C LEU A 146 2.33 -1.83 27.58
N VAL A 147 1.41 -2.79 27.47
CA VAL A 147 0.66 -3.29 28.62
C VAL A 147 1.60 -3.92 29.66
N ASP A 148 2.57 -4.73 29.24
CA ASP A 148 3.54 -5.35 30.15
C ASP A 148 4.41 -4.31 30.88
N ARG A 149 4.90 -3.28 30.17
CA ARG A 149 5.66 -2.18 30.80
C ARG A 149 4.80 -1.37 31.77
N ALA A 150 3.57 -1.05 31.41
CA ALA A 150 2.65 -0.32 32.28
C ALA A 150 2.27 -1.12 33.53
N LYS A 151 2.07 -2.44 33.42
CA LYS A 151 1.91 -3.33 34.59
C LYS A 151 3.13 -3.23 35.50
N GLY A 152 4.34 -3.33 34.97
CA GLY A 152 5.58 -3.19 35.75
C GLY A 152 5.64 -1.88 36.56
N ILE A 153 5.29 -0.75 35.94
CA ILE A 153 5.23 0.55 36.62
C ILE A 153 4.19 0.53 37.75
N LEU A 154 2.99 -0.02 37.52
CA LEU A 154 1.94 -0.11 38.53
C LEU A 154 2.32 -1.04 39.69
N MET A 155 3.02 -2.13 39.40
CA MET A 155 3.54 -3.06 40.40
C MET A 155 4.57 -2.36 41.29
N THR A 156 5.55 -1.64 40.72
CA THR A 156 6.58 -0.93 41.50
C THR A 156 6.04 0.28 42.24
N SER A 157 5.22 1.11 41.60
CA SER A 157 4.75 2.38 42.18
C SER A 157 3.60 2.23 43.18
N ARG A 158 2.75 1.21 43.02
CA ARG A 158 1.55 1.00 43.85
C ARG A 158 1.54 -0.33 44.61
N GLY A 159 2.58 -1.16 44.47
CA GLY A 159 2.66 -2.46 45.14
C GLY A 159 1.59 -3.46 44.69
N LEU A 160 1.06 -3.30 43.48
CA LEU A 160 0.02 -4.18 42.95
C LEU A 160 0.60 -5.51 42.49
N SER A 161 -0.19 -6.59 42.57
CA SER A 161 0.11 -7.82 41.85
C SER A 161 -0.02 -7.60 40.33
N GLU A 162 0.58 -8.47 39.52
CA GLU A 162 0.44 -8.39 38.06
C GLU A 162 -1.04 -8.47 37.62
N GLN A 163 -1.83 -9.33 38.28
CA GLN A 163 -3.26 -9.48 37.99
C GLN A 163 -4.03 -8.20 38.32
N ASP A 164 -3.76 -7.57 39.47
CA ASP A 164 -4.41 -6.33 39.88
C ASP A 164 -4.01 -5.14 38.99
N ALA A 165 -2.74 -5.08 38.57
CA ALA A 165 -2.25 -4.07 37.64
C ALA A 165 -2.97 -4.18 36.28
N TYR A 166 -3.11 -5.39 35.74
CA TYR A 166 -3.87 -5.61 34.51
C TYR A 166 -5.35 -5.27 34.66
N ALA A 167 -5.97 -5.69 35.77
CA ALA A 167 -7.37 -5.37 36.08
C ALA A 167 -7.61 -3.85 36.16
N LEU A 168 -6.68 -3.11 36.75
CA LEU A 168 -6.73 -1.65 36.84
C LEU A 168 -6.61 -0.99 35.46
N LEU A 169 -5.66 -1.41 34.63
CA LEU A 169 -5.51 -0.91 33.24
C LEU A 169 -6.79 -1.16 32.44
N ARG A 170 -7.32 -2.39 32.51
CA ARG A 170 -8.57 -2.78 31.82
C ARG A 170 -9.77 -1.96 32.29
N LYS A 171 -9.95 -1.81 33.61
CA LYS A 171 -11.05 -1.03 34.19
C LYS A 171 -10.97 0.44 33.76
N THR A 172 -9.76 1.01 33.75
CA THR A 172 -9.53 2.40 33.31
C THR A 172 -9.83 2.57 31.83
N ALA A 173 -9.39 1.62 30.99
CA ALA A 173 -9.67 1.62 29.56
C ALA A 173 -11.17 1.55 29.25
N MET A 174 -11.92 0.69 29.95
CA MET A 174 -13.38 0.59 29.83
C MET A 174 -14.07 1.88 30.25
N ASN A 175 -13.68 2.47 31.40
CA ASN A 175 -14.28 3.71 31.89
C ASN A 175 -14.05 4.90 30.94
N GLN A 176 -12.94 4.89 30.19
CA GLN A 176 -12.61 5.95 29.23
C GLN A 176 -13.02 5.61 27.78
N ASN A 177 -13.62 4.45 27.54
CA ASN A 177 -13.92 3.93 26.19
C ASN A 177 -12.71 3.96 25.24
N ARG A 178 -11.55 3.53 25.74
CA ARG A 178 -10.26 3.51 25.03
C ARG A 178 -9.67 2.11 25.02
N LYS A 179 -8.71 1.87 24.11
CA LYS A 179 -7.95 0.61 24.11
C LYS A 179 -7.01 0.54 25.33
N ILE A 180 -6.81 -0.66 25.88
CA ILE A 180 -5.90 -0.87 27.03
C ILE A 180 -4.48 -0.39 26.72
N ALA A 181 -3.99 -0.64 25.50
CA ALA A 181 -2.67 -0.18 25.05
C ALA A 181 -2.51 1.35 25.09
N GLU A 182 -3.57 2.11 24.80
CA GLU A 182 -3.53 3.58 24.87
C GLU A 182 -3.45 4.09 26.31
N ILE A 183 -4.16 3.43 27.24
CA ILE A 183 -4.05 3.72 28.68
C ILE A 183 -2.65 3.38 29.18
N ALA A 184 -2.13 2.22 28.78
CA ALA A 184 -0.79 1.78 29.12
C ALA A 184 0.26 2.79 28.62
N GLN A 185 0.15 3.26 27.38
CA GLN A 185 1.01 4.29 26.82
C GLN A 185 0.91 5.61 27.60
N SER A 186 -0.32 6.06 27.91
CA SER A 186 -0.54 7.30 28.68
C SER A 186 0.11 7.23 30.06
N LEU A 187 0.04 6.07 30.72
CA LEU A 187 0.66 5.83 32.02
C LEU A 187 2.20 5.81 31.91
N ILE A 188 2.74 5.15 30.89
CA ILE A 188 4.19 5.13 30.63
C ILE A 188 4.71 6.56 30.42
N THR A 189 4.07 7.34 29.55
CA THR A 189 4.46 8.72 29.29
C THR A 189 4.40 9.58 30.55
N ALA A 190 3.35 9.42 31.37
CA ALA A 190 3.26 10.13 32.64
C ALA A 190 4.36 9.70 33.65
N ALA A 191 4.70 8.42 33.69
CA ALA A 191 5.76 7.91 34.55
C ALA A 191 7.14 8.42 34.12
N ASP A 192 7.42 8.42 32.81
CA ASP A 192 8.69 8.90 32.24
C ASP A 192 8.90 10.42 32.52
N LEU A 193 7.82 11.21 32.58
CA LEU A 193 7.88 12.64 32.95
C LEU A 193 8.09 12.90 34.44
N LEU A 194 7.75 11.93 35.29
CA LEU A 194 7.86 12.03 36.76
C LEU A 194 9.16 11.42 37.29
N GLN A 195 9.89 10.67 36.46
CA GLN A 195 11.27 10.29 36.76
C GLN A 195 12.14 11.56 36.66
N PRO A 196 12.96 11.88 37.68
CA PRO A 196 13.92 12.96 37.56
C PRO A 196 14.80 12.65 36.35
N GLY A 197 14.89 13.58 35.40
CA GLY A 197 15.76 13.41 34.26
C GLY A 197 17.19 13.19 34.75
N ASP A 198 17.79 12.08 34.35
CA ASP A 198 19.24 11.92 34.43
C ASP A 198 19.84 12.94 33.44
N GLU A 199 20.04 14.17 33.91
CA GLU A 199 21.07 15.04 33.35
C GLU A 199 22.42 14.39 33.66
N THR A 200 22.94 13.61 32.70
CA THR A 200 24.37 13.27 32.59
C THR A 200 24.87 13.49 31.18
#